data_AF-A0A258C438-F1
#
_entry.id   AF-A0A258C438-F1
#
_cell.length_a   1.000
_cell.length_b   1.000
_cell.length_c   1.000
_cell.angle_alpha   90.00
_cell.angle_beta   90.00
_cell.angle_gamma   90.00
#
_symmetry.space_group_name_H-M   'P 1'
#
loop_
_entity.id
_entity.type
_entity.pdbx_description
1 polymer ?
#
loop_
_entity_poly.entity_id
_entity_poly.type
_entity_poly.pdbx_seq_one_letter_code
_entity_poly.pdbx_strand_id
1 'polypeptide(L)' 'KAKEAMFACTDTSYAPWTVIKSDCKKRARINAMRYVLQRLPYENKDAAVVGVPDPLLVGRANVIFEQGEHGFLLETSA' A
#
# COMPACT_ATOMS: atom_id res chain seq x y z
N LYS A 1 5.21 17.79 0.30
CA LYS A 1 5.23 18.58 -0.95
C LYS A 1 5.87 17.88 -2.15
N ALA A 2 7.19 17.62 -2.19
CA ALA A 2 7.82 16.99 -3.37
C ALA A 2 7.26 15.58 -3.69
N LYS A 3 7.00 14.76 -2.65
CA LYS A 3 6.36 13.45 -2.80
C LYS A 3 4.96 13.56 -3.42
N GLU A 4 4.16 14.52 -2.97
CA GLU A 4 2.77 14.68 -3.42
C GLU A 4 2.73 15.13 -4.88
N ALA A 5 3.57 16.08 -5.27
CA ALA A 5 3.66 16.53 -6.65
C ALA A 5 4.08 15.40 -7.60
N MET A 6 4.98 14.51 -7.17
CA MET A 6 5.38 13.34 -7.95
C MET A 6 4.19 12.40 -8.17
N PHE A 7 3.43 12.07 -7.12
CA PHE A 7 2.27 11.19 -7.27
C PHE A 7 1.17 11.82 -8.10
N ALA A 8 0.89 13.11 -7.92
CA ALA A 8 -0.12 13.82 -8.70
C ALA A 8 0.16 13.80 -10.22
N CYS A 9 1.43 13.86 -10.61
CA CYS A 9 1.82 13.88 -12.02
C CYS A 9 2.04 12.49 -12.64
N THR A 10 2.32 11.46 -11.83
CA THR A 10 2.79 10.15 -12.34
C THR A 10 1.97 8.94 -11.89
N ASP A 11 1.00 9.10 -10.99
CA ASP A 11 0.05 8.04 -10.64
C ASP A 11 -0.99 7.89 -11.75
N THR A 12 -0.85 6.83 -12.55
CA THR A 12 -1.72 6.55 -13.70
C THR A 12 -2.47 5.23 -13.51
N SER A 13 -3.55 5.03 -14.27
CA SER A 13 -4.37 3.81 -14.19
C SER A 13 -3.60 2.55 -14.60
N TYR A 14 -2.70 2.66 -15.58
CA TYR A 14 -1.88 1.54 -16.07
C TYR A 14 -0.63 1.31 -15.21
N ALA A 15 -0.10 2.35 -14.56
CA ALA A 15 1.05 2.27 -13.66
C ALA A 15 0.78 3.01 -12.34
N PRO A 16 0.02 2.40 -11.42
CA PRO A 16 -0.34 3.04 -10.16
C PRO A 16 0.80 3.00 -9.13
N TRP A 17 0.96 4.06 -8.37
CA TRP A 17 1.88 4.10 -7.23
C TRP A 17 1.32 3.33 -6.03
N THR A 18 2.13 2.41 -5.51
CA THR A 18 1.83 1.64 -4.29
C THR A 18 2.75 2.10 -3.17
N VAL A 19 2.18 2.56 -2.06
CA VAL A 19 2.90 3.07 -0.90
C VAL A 19 2.92 2.00 0.19
N ILE A 20 4.09 1.82 0.82
CA ILE A 20 4.30 0.83 1.88
C ILE A 20 4.84 1.53 3.13
N LYS A 21 4.12 1.44 4.25
CA LYS A 21 4.57 1.96 5.55
C LYS A 21 5.73 1.11 6.06
N SER A 22 6.86 1.75 6.36
CA SER A 22 8.15 1.07 6.59
C SER A 22 8.67 1.11 8.03
N ASP A 23 7.88 1.62 8.98
CA ASP A 23 8.25 1.69 10.42
C ASP A 23 8.68 0.33 10.96
N CYS A 24 7.95 -0.73 10.61
CA CYS A 24 8.36 -2.10 10.84
C CYS A 24 9.02 -2.70 9.59
N LYS A 25 10.34 -2.51 9.44
CA LYS A 25 11.12 -2.94 8.26
C LYS A 25 10.92 -4.41 7.86
N LYS A 26 10.83 -5.33 8.82
CA LYS A 26 10.60 -6.77 8.54
C LYS A 26 9.23 -7.00 7.90
N ARG A 27 8.18 -6.40 8.46
CA ARG A 27 6.82 -6.50 7.92
C ARG A 27 6.70 -5.81 6.56
N ALA A 28 7.31 -4.65 6.38
CA ALA A 28 7.30 -3.93 5.10
C ALA A 28 7.91 -4.75 3.96
N ARG A 29 9.06 -5.38 4.18
CA ARG A 29 9.74 -6.20 3.16
C ARG A 29 8.89 -7.39 2.73
N ILE A 30 8.32 -8.13 3.69
CA ILE A 30 7.47 -9.27 3.39
C ILE A 30 6.24 -8.83 2.60
N ASN A 31 5.56 -7.76 3.04
CA ASN A 31 4.36 -7.28 2.36
C ASN A 31 4.66 -6.71 0.96
N ALA A 32 5.83 -6.10 0.74
CA ALA A 32 6.26 -5.66 -0.58
C ALA A 32 6.42 -6.85 -1.55
N MET A 33 7.09 -7.91 -1.12
CA MET A 33 7.24 -9.13 -1.92
C MET A 33 5.88 -9.78 -2.21
N ARG A 34 5.01 -9.88 -1.20
CA ARG A 34 3.65 -10.42 -1.36
C ARG A 34 2.85 -9.65 -2.40
N TYR A 35 2.92 -8.32 -2.39
CA TYR A 35 2.21 -7.47 -3.34
C TYR A 35 2.61 -7.76 -4.80
N VAL A 36 3.91 -7.89 -5.05
CA VAL A 36 4.43 -8.20 -6.40
C VAL A 36 4.03 -9.62 -6.84
N LEU A 37 4.26 -10.61 -5.98
CA LEU A 37 3.93 -12.02 -6.27
C LEU A 37 2.42 -12.23 -6.46
N GLN A 38 1.58 -11.46 -5.77
CA GLN A 38 0.14 -11.59 -5.94
C GLN A 38 -0.31 -11.08 -7.32
N ARG A 39 0.31 -10.02 -7.84
CA ARG A 39 -0.11 -9.34 -9.07
C ARG A 39 0.41 -9.98 -10.35
N LEU A 40 1.55 -10.69 -10.27
CA LEU A 40 2.12 -11.39 -11.42
C LEU A 40 1.52 -12.81 -11.54
N PRO A 41 1.06 -13.22 -12.74
CA PRO A 41 0.77 -14.62 -13.02
C PRO A 41 2.09 -15.37 -13.26
N TYR A 42 2.34 -16.41 -12.48
CA TYR A 42 3.51 -17.28 -12.64
C TYR A 42 3.14 -18.73 -12.32
N GLU A 43 3.85 -19.66 -12.96
CA GLU A 43 3.64 -21.11 -12.78
C GLU A 43 4.02 -21.56 -11.36
N ASN A 44 3.29 -22.55 -10.82
CA ASN A 44 3.48 -23.08 -9.45
C ASN A 44 3.33 -22.04 -8.33
N LYS A 45 2.44 -21.07 -8.50
CA LYS A 45 2.10 -20.10 -7.45
C LYS A 45 1.37 -20.78 -6.29
N ASP A 46 2.05 -20.85 -5.14
CA ASP A 46 1.42 -21.23 -3.87
C ASP A 46 0.77 -20.02 -3.20
N ALA A 47 -0.56 -19.93 -3.30
CA ALA A 47 -1.35 -18.85 -2.69
C ALA A 47 -1.31 -18.87 -1.16
N ALA A 48 -1.09 -20.03 -0.53
CA ALA A 48 -1.01 -20.14 0.93
C ALA A 48 0.30 -19.54 1.46
N VAL A 49 1.41 -19.69 0.73
CA VAL A 49 2.71 -19.10 1.08
C VAL A 49 2.76 -17.60 0.83
N VAL A 50 2.23 -17.15 -0.33
CA VAL A 50 2.19 -15.72 -0.65
C VAL A 50 1.26 -14.98 0.33
N GLY A 51 0.08 -15.54 0.60
CA GLY A 51 -0.91 -14.89 1.49
C GLY A 51 -1.39 -13.54 0.94
N VAL A 52 -2.03 -12.76 1.82
CA VAL A 52 -2.57 -11.43 1.48
C VAL A 52 -1.67 -10.34 2.07
N PRO A 53 -1.28 -9.30 1.29
CA PRO A 53 -0.61 -8.12 1.83
C PRO A 53 -1.50 -7.42 2.87
N ASP A 54 -0.90 -7.00 3.98
CA ASP A 54 -1.58 -6.26 5.03
C ASP A 54 -2.07 -4.88 4.52
N PRO A 55 -3.40 -4.62 4.47
CA PRO A 55 -3.96 -3.37 3.94
C PRO A 55 -3.56 -2.14 4.75
N LEU A 56 -3.18 -2.29 6.03
CA LEU A 56 -2.73 -1.17 6.87
C LEU A 56 -1.29 -0.76 6.54
N LEU A 57 -0.53 -1.66 5.92
CA LEU A 57 0.87 -1.44 5.53
C LEU A 57 1.01 -1.11 4.05
N VAL A 58 0.20 -1.73 3.17
CA VAL A 58 0.28 -1.58 1.71
C VAL A 58 -1.01 -0.98 1.17
N GLY A 59 -0.89 0.08 0.38
CA GLY A 59 -2.04 0.70 -0.26
C GLY A 59 -1.64 1.57 -1.43
N ARG A 60 -2.64 2.10 -2.15
CA ARG A 60 -2.38 3.03 -3.26
C ARG A 60 -2.04 4.41 -2.73
N ALA A 61 -1.21 5.13 -3.48
CA ALA A 61 -0.86 6.51 -3.17
C ALA A 61 -2.13 7.34 -2.90
N ASN A 62 -3.09 7.32 -3.84
CA ASN A 62 -4.36 8.05 -3.71
C ASN A 62 -5.17 7.72 -2.41
N VAL A 63 -5.11 6.49 -1.91
CA VAL A 63 -5.91 6.05 -0.74
C VAL A 63 -5.19 6.33 0.60
N ILE A 64 -3.86 6.25 0.62
CA ILE A 64 -3.08 6.42 1.86
C ILE A 64 -2.97 7.89 2.28
N PHE A 65 -3.11 8.83 1.34
CA PHE A 65 -3.10 10.26 1.66
C PHE A 65 -4.22 10.66 2.63
N GLU A 66 -5.37 9.99 2.60
CA GLU A 66 -6.50 10.35 3.46
C GLU A 66 -6.37 9.81 4.89
N GLN A 67 -5.80 8.61 5.08
CA GLN A 67 -5.85 7.92 6.38
C GLN A 67 -4.70 8.27 7.35
N GLY A 68 -3.65 8.92 6.88
CA GLY A 68 -2.43 9.16 7.67
C GLY A 68 -2.16 10.60 8.09
N GLU A 69 -2.73 11.59 7.40
CA GLU A 69 -2.47 13.03 7.66
C GLU A 69 -3.71 13.78 8.19
N HIS A 70 -4.89 13.16 8.21
CA HIS A 70 -6.02 13.59 9.04
C HIS A 70 -6.17 12.61 10.18
N GLY A 71 -5.70 13.05 11.35
CA GLY A 71 -5.98 12.37 12.61
C GLY A 71 -7.47 12.09 12.71
N PHE A 72 -7.77 10.87 13.13
CA PHE A 72 -9.01 10.44 13.75
C PHE A 72 -9.61 11.58 14.60
N LEU A 73 -10.48 12.39 13.99
CA LEU A 73 -11.43 13.27 14.66
C LEU A 73 -12.82 12.83 14.20
N LEU A 74 -13.19 11.62 14.61
CA LEU A 74 -14.58 11.30 14.88
C LEU A 74 -14.59 10.54 16.21
N GLU A 75 -14.24 11.26 17.28
CA GLU A 75 -14.84 10.96 18.58
C GLU A 75 -16.35 11.24 18.45
N THR A 76 -17.10 10.16 18.50
CA THR A 76 -18.39 10.01 19.16
C THR A 76 -18.98 11.29 19.79
N SER A 77 -20.09 11.76 19.24
CA SER A 77 -21.14 12.50 19.96
C SER A 77 -22.45 12.03 19.29
N ALA A 78 -23.33 11.26 19.93
CA ALA A 78 -24.16 11.61 21.08
C ALA A 78 -24.83 12.97 20.89
#